data_AF-A0A8X6KKB0-F1
#
_entry.id   AF-A0A8X6KKB0-F1
#
_cell.length_a   1.000
_cell.length_b   1.000
_cell.length_c   1.000
_cell.angle_alpha   90.00
_cell.angle_beta   90.00
_cell.angle_gamma   90.00
#
_symmetry.space_group_name_H-M   'P 1'
#
loop_
_entity.id
_entity.type
_entity.pdbx_description
1 polymer ?
#
loop_
_entity_poly.entity_id
_entity_poly.type
_entity_poly.pdbx_seq_one_letter_code
_entity_poly.pdbx_strand_id
1 'polypeptide(L)'
;MERQVWNIVDEKEIEPKLDVSTDAEAVKEVKNFKACKQIAMSIIYLNIDSSHRRIVERIDDPVEAWKVLKMYYQPDSNAHHMEVYSSLMNCHILSEESISLFSTRLLRIYEQLRDLDEDFSERYVTFQLIRYLPPQFDSIVQTILRLDDVKLVYKDVVAELVAEEARLKLRNMDMTKEIAAQSTRMESKKRSIKTCYQCKSPDHLKNNCPELTLRRTTMNNSYRSPRHHFTPRNVKGSYQHGKRC
;
A
#
# COMPACT_ATOMS: atom_id res chain seq x y z
N MET A 1 10.46 33.37 20.68
CA MET A 1 9.41 34.15 21.37
C MET A 1 8.14 33.31 21.55
N GLU A 2 7.55 32.75 20.48
CA GLU A 2 6.32 31.94 20.56
C GLU A 2 6.40 30.69 21.46
N ARG A 3 7.51 29.94 21.46
CA ARG A 3 7.67 28.74 22.32
C ARG A 3 7.62 29.02 23.82
N GLN A 4 8.07 30.20 24.28
CA GLN A 4 8.06 30.56 25.70
C GLN A 4 6.63 30.88 26.17
N VAL A 5 5.77 31.36 25.26
CA VAL A 5 4.38 31.71 25.57
C VAL A 5 3.52 30.46 25.76
N TRP A 6 3.81 29.38 25.02
CA TRP A 6 3.13 28.09 25.17
C TRP A 6 3.39 27.40 26.51
N ASN A 7 4.54 27.64 27.15
CA ASN A 7 4.84 27.08 28.47
C ASN A 7 3.85 27.55 29.55
N ILE A 8 3.27 28.74 29.40
CA ILE A 8 2.24 29.27 30.30
C ILE A 8 0.91 28.53 30.08
N VAL A 9 0.55 28.26 28.82
CA VAL A 9 -0.69 27.56 28.47
C VAL A 9 -0.65 26.09 28.88
N ASP A 10 0.51 25.45 28.77
CA ASP A 10 0.79 24.08 29.22
C ASP A 10 0.96 23.95 30.75
N GLU A 11 0.77 25.04 31.52
CA GLU A 11 0.98 25.10 32.97
C GLU A 11 2.43 24.73 33.42
N LYS A 12 3.40 24.75 32.52
CA LYS A 12 4.83 24.48 32.81
C LYS A 12 5.53 25.66 33.49
N GLU A 13 5.02 26.87 33.30
CA GLU A 13 5.43 28.07 34.05
C GLU A 13 4.35 28.44 35.07
N ILE A 14 4.70 28.28 36.35
CA ILE A 14 3.82 28.60 37.49
C ILE A 14 3.99 30.07 37.84
N GLU A 15 2.88 30.76 38.15
CA GLU A 15 2.92 32.15 38.57
C GLU A 15 3.89 32.32 39.77
N PRO A 16 4.95 33.15 39.62
CA PRO A 16 5.91 33.34 40.70
C PRO A 16 5.21 33.97 41.92
N LYS A 17 5.30 33.29 43.06
CA LYS A 17 4.77 33.80 44.33
C LYS A 17 5.68 34.91 44.84
N LEU A 18 5.13 36.10 45.07
CA LEU A 18 5.84 37.19 45.73
C LEU A 18 6.01 36.85 47.22
N ASP A 19 7.25 36.61 47.66
CA ASP A 19 7.58 36.65 49.09
C ASP A 19 7.76 38.11 49.53
N VAL A 20 7.46 38.39 50.80
CA VAL A 20 7.28 39.74 51.38
C VAL A 20 8.60 40.54 51.43
N SER A 21 9.76 39.95 51.10
CA SER A 21 10.99 40.67 50.83
C SER A 21 11.13 40.98 49.33
N THR A 22 10.73 42.20 48.94
CA THR A 22 10.80 42.73 47.58
C THR A 22 12.22 42.74 47.01
N ASP A 23 12.60 41.68 46.30
CA ASP A 23 13.67 41.71 45.30
C ASP A 23 13.14 42.31 43.99
N ALA A 24 13.89 43.26 43.42
CA ALA A 24 13.56 43.89 42.14
C ALA A 24 13.45 42.88 40.98
N GLU A 25 14.10 41.72 41.14
CA GLU A 25 14.07 40.59 40.21
C GLU A 25 12.73 39.86 40.23
N ALA A 26 12.15 39.57 41.41
CA ALA A 26 10.84 38.95 41.54
C ALA A 26 9.72 39.83 40.95
N VAL A 27 9.80 41.14 41.13
CA VAL A 27 8.85 42.10 40.53
C VAL A 27 8.96 42.12 39.01
N LYS A 28 10.18 42.01 38.47
CA LYS A 28 10.43 41.94 37.02
C LYS A 28 9.90 40.62 36.43
N GLU A 29 10.06 39.51 37.14
CA GLU A 29 9.53 38.20 36.73
C GLU A 29 8.00 38.18 36.70
N VAL A 30 7.32 38.70 37.73
CA VAL A 30 5.84 38.82 37.73
C VAL A 30 5.35 39.69 36.58
N LYS A 31 6.05 40.79 36.28
CA LYS A 31 5.70 41.67 35.15
C LYS A 31 5.88 40.96 33.81
N ASN A 32 6.95 40.20 33.65
CA ASN A 32 7.19 39.40 32.44
C ASN A 32 6.13 38.30 32.30
N PHE A 33 5.78 37.61 33.38
CA PHE A 33 4.73 36.59 33.38
C PHE A 33 3.38 37.15 32.91
N LYS A 34 2.97 38.31 33.44
CA LYS A 34 1.74 39.01 33.01
C LYS A 34 1.78 39.42 31.54
N ALA A 35 2.92 39.93 31.06
CA ALA A 35 3.08 40.29 29.66
C ALA A 35 2.97 39.06 28.75
N CYS A 36 3.61 37.95 29.11
CA CYS A 36 3.53 36.69 28.37
C CYS A 36 2.11 36.11 28.39
N LYS A 37 1.38 36.22 29.51
CA LYS A 37 -0.04 35.82 29.62
C LYS A 37 -0.95 36.58 28.64
N GLN A 38 -0.76 37.89 28.53
CA GLN A 38 -1.50 38.73 27.56
C GLN A 38 -1.15 38.39 26.11
N ILE A 39 0.13 38.11 25.84
CA ILE A 39 0.58 37.67 24.51
C ILE A 39 -0.06 36.31 24.16
N ALA A 40 -0.08 35.35 25.10
CA ALA A 40 -0.72 34.05 24.91
C ALA A 40 -2.20 34.21 24.54
N MET A 41 -2.93 35.01 25.30
CA MET A 41 -4.35 35.26 25.06
C MET A 41 -4.60 35.94 23.70
N SER A 42 -3.75 36.90 23.33
CA SER A 42 -3.82 37.57 22.02
C SER A 42 -3.60 36.58 20.88
N ILE A 43 -2.60 35.69 21.01
CA ILE A 43 -2.32 34.65 20.01
C ILE A 43 -3.52 33.72 19.87
N ILE A 44 -4.09 33.23 20.98
CA ILE A 44 -5.29 32.38 20.97
C ILE A 44 -6.43 33.09 20.24
N TYR A 45 -6.75 34.33 20.62
CA TYR A 45 -7.86 35.09 20.05
C TYR A 45 -7.70 35.38 18.55
N LEU A 46 -6.48 35.69 18.10
CA LEU A 46 -6.20 35.99 16.69
C LEU A 46 -6.24 34.75 15.78
N ASN A 47 -5.95 33.56 16.32
CA ASN A 47 -5.96 32.31 15.56
C ASN A 47 -7.35 31.64 15.51
N ILE A 48 -8.34 32.14 16.25
CA ILE A 48 -9.72 31.65 16.20
C ILE A 48 -10.49 32.41 15.10
N ASP A 49 -11.23 31.65 14.29
CA ASP A 49 -12.13 32.23 13.29
C ASP A 49 -13.15 33.16 13.95
N SER A 50 -13.47 34.27 13.28
CA SER A 50 -14.35 35.31 13.82
C SER A 50 -15.71 34.79 14.32
N SER A 51 -16.23 33.70 13.74
CA SER A 51 -17.49 33.06 14.16
C SER A 51 -17.42 32.35 15.52
N HIS A 52 -16.23 31.91 15.94
CA HIS A 52 -16.02 31.11 17.16
C HIS A 52 -15.43 31.93 18.32
N ARG A 53 -15.06 33.20 18.11
CA ARG A 53 -14.46 34.07 19.14
C ARG A 53 -15.35 34.28 20.37
N ARG A 54 -16.68 34.19 20.21
CA ARG A 54 -17.65 34.27 21.31
C ARG A 54 -17.43 33.21 22.39
N ILE A 55 -16.78 32.09 22.04
CA ILE A 55 -16.49 30.99 22.97
C ILE A 55 -15.53 31.44 24.07
N VAL A 56 -14.59 32.36 23.77
CA VAL A 56 -13.52 32.80 24.68
C VAL A 56 -13.58 34.30 25.01
N GLU A 57 -14.60 35.01 24.56
CA GLU A 57 -14.71 36.49 24.65
C GLU A 57 -14.71 37.02 26.10
N ARG A 58 -15.10 36.20 27.08
CA ARG A 58 -15.16 36.57 28.51
C ARG A 58 -14.07 35.95 29.37
N ILE A 59 -13.07 35.33 28.74
CA ILE A 59 -12.00 34.61 29.44
C ILE A 59 -10.73 35.42 29.31
N ASP A 60 -10.20 35.90 30.44
CA ASP A 60 -8.95 36.67 30.49
C ASP A 60 -7.71 35.79 30.74
N ASP A 61 -7.94 34.52 31.10
CA ASP A 61 -6.90 33.55 31.37
C ASP A 61 -6.67 32.63 30.15
N PRO A 62 -5.47 32.61 29.55
CA PRO A 62 -5.20 31.82 28.35
C PRO A 62 -5.25 30.31 28.61
N VAL A 63 -4.99 29.85 29.84
CA VAL A 63 -5.11 28.42 30.21
C VAL A 63 -6.58 28.01 30.22
N GLU A 64 -7.44 28.78 30.89
CA GLU A 64 -8.89 28.56 30.85
C GLU A 64 -9.45 28.69 29.44
N ALA A 65 -9.00 29.67 28.65
CA ALA A 65 -9.45 29.86 27.28
C ALA A 65 -9.11 28.64 26.42
N TRP A 66 -7.89 28.11 26.56
CA TRP A 66 -7.47 26.89 25.88
C TRP A 66 -8.28 25.66 26.32
N LYS A 67 -8.56 25.51 27.63
CA LYS A 67 -9.40 24.43 28.15
C LYS A 67 -10.82 24.49 27.57
N VAL A 68 -11.43 25.67 27.53
CA VAL A 68 -12.78 25.85 26.96
C VAL A 68 -12.79 25.53 25.46
N LEU A 69 -11.77 25.96 24.71
CA LEU A 69 -11.64 25.62 23.28
C LEU A 69 -11.50 24.11 23.08
N LYS A 70 -10.63 23.46 23.88
CA LYS A 70 -10.45 22.00 23.83
C LYS A 70 -11.78 21.29 24.09
N MET A 71 -12.52 21.71 25.11
CA MET A 71 -13.81 21.13 25.47
C MET A 71 -14.90 21.35 24.40
N TYR A 72 -14.86 22.49 23.71
CA TYR A 72 -15.82 22.81 22.64
C TYR A 72 -15.55 22.02 21.35
N TYR A 73 -14.29 21.93 20.92
CA TYR A 73 -13.93 21.29 19.65
C TYR A 73 -13.65 19.79 19.77
N GLN A 74 -13.20 19.34 20.93
CA GLN A 74 -12.83 17.95 21.19
C GLN A 74 -13.33 17.54 22.57
N PRO A 75 -14.66 17.41 22.75
CA PRO A 75 -15.24 17.04 24.03
C PRO A 75 -14.78 15.64 24.43
N ASP A 76 -14.30 15.50 25.66
CA ASP A 76 -13.94 14.22 26.24
C ASP A 76 -15.22 13.41 26.55
N SER A 77 -15.74 12.76 25.52
CA SER A 77 -17.01 12.04 25.55
C SER A 77 -16.83 10.63 25.00
N ASN A 78 -17.67 9.69 25.45
CA ASN A 78 -17.66 8.32 24.93
C ASN A 78 -17.85 8.27 23.40
N ALA A 79 -18.56 9.24 22.82
CA ALA A 79 -18.71 9.35 21.36
C ALA A 79 -17.37 9.68 20.67
N HIS A 80 -16.62 10.63 21.22
CA HIS A 80 -15.28 10.98 20.73
C HIS A 80 -14.29 9.81 20.89
N HIS A 81 -14.29 9.15 22.04
CA HIS A 81 -13.50 7.92 22.26
C HIS A 81 -13.83 6.84 21.24
N MET A 82 -15.12 6.58 21.01
CA MET A 82 -15.59 5.63 20.01
C MET A 82 -15.18 6.03 18.59
N GLU A 83 -15.20 7.31 18.25
CA GLU A 83 -14.79 7.83 16.94
C GLU A 83 -13.29 7.59 16.68
N VAL A 84 -12.42 7.93 17.64
CA VAL A 84 -10.96 7.73 17.50
C VAL A 84 -10.64 6.23 17.47
N TYR A 85 -11.27 5.42 18.32
CA TYR A 85 -11.09 3.96 18.29
C TYR A 85 -11.56 3.35 16.96
N SER A 86 -12.71 3.81 16.44
CA SER A 86 -13.21 3.40 15.13
C SER A 86 -12.26 3.82 14.02
N SER A 87 -11.62 4.99 14.15
CA SER A 87 -10.61 5.45 13.20
C SER A 87 -9.39 4.53 13.17
N LEU A 88 -8.94 4.02 14.33
CA LEU A 88 -7.88 3.01 14.39
C LEU A 88 -8.30 1.74 13.65
N MET A 89 -9.47 1.18 14.01
CA MET A 89 -9.95 -0.10 13.45
C MET A 89 -10.17 -0.03 11.93
N ASN A 90 -10.59 1.12 11.41
CA ASN A 90 -10.83 1.33 9.99
C ASN A 90 -9.61 1.88 9.24
N CYS A 91 -8.49 2.14 9.92
CA CYS A 91 -7.27 2.60 9.27
C CYS A 91 -6.63 1.44 8.50
N HIS A 92 -6.76 1.51 7.18
CA HIS A 92 -6.16 0.58 6.23
C HIS A 92 -5.17 1.31 5.32
N ILE A 93 -4.25 0.55 4.75
CA ILE A 93 -3.34 1.04 3.72
C ILE A 93 -4.14 1.44 2.46
N LEU A 94 -3.84 2.60 1.90
CA LEU A 94 -4.47 3.08 0.68
C LEU A 94 -3.73 2.58 -0.56
N SER A 95 -4.39 2.68 -1.72
CA SER A 95 -3.76 2.35 -3.00
C SER A 95 -2.54 3.24 -3.23
N GLU A 96 -1.41 2.61 -3.60
CA GLU A 96 -0.12 3.27 -3.84
C GLU A 96 0.51 3.98 -2.63
N GLU A 97 -0.06 3.83 -1.43
CA GLU A 97 0.52 4.36 -0.22
C GLU A 97 1.75 3.56 0.21
N SER A 98 2.82 4.23 0.62
CA SER A 98 4.00 3.58 1.18
C SER A 98 3.76 3.14 2.62
N ILE A 99 4.48 2.11 3.06
CA ILE A 99 4.41 1.64 4.45
C ILE A 99 4.70 2.77 5.46
N SER A 100 5.63 3.66 5.13
CA SER A 100 5.99 4.81 5.98
C SER A 100 4.86 5.83 6.17
N LEU A 101 4.06 6.08 5.12
CA LEU A 101 2.92 6.99 5.20
C LEU A 101 1.78 6.34 5.99
N PHE A 102 1.53 5.06 5.74
CA PHE A 102 0.54 4.29 6.49
C PHE A 102 0.89 4.23 7.98
N SER A 103 2.15 3.95 8.32
CA SER A 103 2.61 3.92 9.71
C SER A 103 2.53 5.29 10.40
N THR A 104 2.75 6.38 9.66
CA THR A 104 2.63 7.74 10.22
C THR A 104 1.18 8.07 10.56
N ARG A 105 0.22 7.65 9.71
CA ARG A 105 -1.22 7.82 10.00
C ARG A 105 -1.66 7.03 11.22
N LEU A 106 -1.22 5.79 11.35
CA LEU A 106 -1.50 4.96 12.52
C LEU A 106 -0.90 5.56 13.80
N LEU A 107 0.33 6.08 13.73
CA LEU A 107 0.98 6.73 14.86
C LEU A 107 0.21 7.98 15.32
N ARG A 108 -0.30 8.78 14.38
CA ARG A 108 -1.15 9.94 14.72
C ARG A 108 -2.43 9.53 15.46
N ILE A 109 -3.07 8.44 15.04
CA ILE A 109 -4.27 7.93 15.72
C ILE A 109 -3.91 7.37 17.11
N TYR A 110 -2.76 6.69 17.23
CA TYR A 110 -2.25 6.21 18.51
C TYR A 110 -2.01 7.34 19.50
N GLU A 111 -1.39 8.44 19.07
CA GLU A 111 -1.18 9.61 19.92
C GLU A 111 -2.52 10.18 20.41
N GLN A 112 -3.53 10.27 19.53
CA GLN A 112 -4.88 10.68 19.93
C GLN A 112 -5.52 9.72 20.93
N LEU A 113 -5.31 8.41 20.79
CA LEU A 113 -5.83 7.42 21.74
C LEU A 113 -5.12 7.50 23.09
N ARG A 114 -3.80 7.66 23.09
CA ARG A 114 -3.02 7.83 24.32
C ARG A 114 -3.39 9.11 25.08
N ASP A 115 -3.76 10.18 24.35
CA ASP A 115 -4.23 11.42 24.95
C ASP A 115 -5.62 11.26 25.61
N LEU A 116 -6.40 10.24 25.23
CA LEU A 116 -7.71 9.92 25.80
C LEU A 116 -7.64 8.81 26.87
N ASP A 117 -6.75 7.84 26.68
CA ASP A 117 -6.53 6.67 27.53
C ASP A 117 -5.02 6.40 27.61
N GLU A 118 -4.39 6.87 28.68
CA GLU A 118 -2.93 6.83 28.88
C GLU A 118 -2.37 5.39 28.87
N ASP A 119 -3.19 4.42 29.27
CA ASP A 119 -2.85 3.00 29.34
C ASP A 119 -3.06 2.26 28.00
N PHE A 120 -3.43 2.96 26.93
CA PHE A 120 -3.66 2.34 25.63
C PHE A 120 -2.39 1.70 25.06
N SER A 121 -2.40 0.37 24.91
CA SER A 121 -1.22 -0.39 24.51
C SER A 121 -0.82 -0.15 23.05
N GLU A 122 0.44 0.24 22.83
CA GLU A 122 1.06 0.38 21.50
C GLU A 122 0.92 -0.89 20.63
N ARG A 123 0.86 -2.07 21.27
CA ARG A 123 0.72 -3.35 20.58
C ARG A 123 -0.48 -3.42 19.65
N TYR A 124 -1.63 -2.84 20.04
CA TYR A 124 -2.83 -2.89 19.21
C TYR A 124 -2.67 -2.10 17.91
N VAL A 125 -1.86 -1.05 17.93
CA VAL A 125 -1.51 -0.26 16.74
C VAL A 125 -0.57 -1.07 15.84
N THR A 126 0.39 -1.79 16.43
CA THR A 126 1.24 -2.73 15.68
C THR A 126 0.43 -3.84 15.02
N PHE A 127 -0.59 -4.38 15.71
CA PHE A 127 -1.50 -5.36 15.12
C PHE A 127 -2.32 -4.79 13.97
N GLN A 128 -2.78 -3.55 14.10
CA GLN A 128 -3.48 -2.87 13.03
C GLN A 128 -2.59 -2.64 11.80
N LEU A 129 -1.32 -2.26 12.02
CA LEU A 129 -0.32 -2.10 10.98
C LEU A 129 -0.14 -3.39 10.17
N ILE A 130 0.07 -4.52 10.83
CA ILE A 130 0.32 -5.80 10.14
C ILE A 130 -0.93 -6.40 9.48
N ARG A 131 -2.12 -6.12 10.00
CA ARG A 131 -3.38 -6.72 9.54
C ARG A 131 -3.76 -6.33 8.11
N TYR A 132 -3.48 -5.09 7.72
CA TYR A 132 -3.88 -4.53 6.42
C TYR A 132 -2.75 -4.51 5.40
N LEU A 133 -1.62 -5.16 5.68
CA LEU A 133 -0.53 -5.22 4.72
C LEU A 133 -0.93 -6.04 3.48
N PRO A 134 -0.45 -5.64 2.29
CA PRO A 134 -0.68 -6.42 1.08
C PRO A 134 -0.07 -7.84 1.18
N PRO A 135 -0.62 -8.86 0.48
CA PRO A 135 -0.17 -10.26 0.59
C PRO A 135 1.31 -10.52 0.31
N GLN A 136 1.97 -9.63 -0.44
CA GLN A 136 3.41 -9.69 -0.67
C GLN A 136 4.26 -9.59 0.62
N PHE A 137 3.68 -9.13 1.73
CA PHE A 137 4.30 -9.05 3.05
C PHE A 137 4.03 -10.28 3.93
N ASP A 138 3.28 -11.29 3.48
CA ASP A 138 2.86 -12.42 4.33
C ASP A 138 4.03 -13.13 5.04
N SER A 139 5.18 -13.27 4.37
CA SER A 139 6.37 -13.91 4.95
C SER A 139 6.96 -13.14 6.13
N ILE A 140 7.02 -11.81 6.04
CA ILE A 140 7.53 -10.97 7.13
C ILE A 140 6.49 -10.88 8.25
N VAL A 141 5.20 -10.78 7.91
CA VAL A 141 4.09 -10.79 8.88
C VAL A 141 4.13 -12.07 9.72
N GLN A 142 4.30 -13.24 9.09
CA GLN A 142 4.42 -14.50 9.81
C GLN A 142 5.61 -14.53 10.79
N THR A 143 6.70 -13.85 10.44
CA THR A 143 7.89 -13.76 11.30
C THR A 143 7.67 -12.82 12.47
N ILE A 144 7.08 -11.64 12.21
CA ILE A 144 6.69 -10.65 13.24
C ILE A 144 5.73 -11.27 14.25
N LEU A 145 4.71 -12.02 13.79
CA LEU A 145 3.71 -12.66 14.66
C LEU A 145 4.27 -13.76 15.58
N ARG A 146 5.49 -14.23 15.32
CA ARG A 146 6.19 -15.20 16.20
C ARG A 146 7.13 -14.54 17.19
N LEU A 147 7.29 -13.22 17.12
CA LEU A 147 8.14 -12.49 18.07
C LEU A 147 7.51 -12.49 19.46
N ASP A 148 8.38 -12.49 20.46
CA ASP A 148 7.96 -12.24 21.83
C ASP A 148 7.43 -10.81 21.96
N ASP A 149 6.46 -10.67 22.87
CA ASP A 149 5.87 -9.41 23.29
C ASP A 149 6.85 -8.25 23.53
N VAL A 150 8.02 -8.56 24.09
CA VAL A 150 9.08 -7.57 24.41
C VAL A 150 9.75 -7.02 23.14
N LYS A 151 9.76 -7.80 22.05
CA LYS A 151 10.37 -7.43 20.77
C LYS A 151 9.37 -6.82 19.79
N LEU A 152 8.08 -6.87 20.11
CA LEU A 152 6.99 -6.36 19.27
C LEU A 152 6.80 -4.85 19.47
N VAL A 153 7.87 -4.09 19.23
CA VAL A 153 7.88 -2.63 19.34
C VAL A 153 7.46 -2.01 18.01
N TYR A 154 6.54 -1.05 18.03
CA TYR A 154 5.96 -0.47 16.81
C TYR A 154 7.03 0.08 15.86
N LYS A 155 7.97 0.86 16.40
CA LYS A 155 9.06 1.46 15.65
C LYS A 155 9.92 0.43 14.92
N ASP A 156 10.25 -0.68 15.60
CA ASP A 156 11.12 -1.72 15.05
C ASP A 156 10.39 -2.50 13.95
N VAL A 157 9.11 -2.81 14.16
CA VAL A 157 8.25 -3.42 13.14
C VAL A 157 8.14 -2.54 11.90
N VAL A 158 7.94 -1.23 12.07
CA VAL A 158 7.90 -0.29 10.94
C VAL A 158 9.23 -0.29 10.17
N ALA A 159 10.37 -0.28 10.87
CA ALA A 159 11.68 -0.31 10.22
C ALA A 159 11.88 -1.57 9.37
N GLU A 160 11.51 -2.74 9.90
CA GLU A 160 11.56 -4.03 9.20
C GLU A 160 10.64 -4.05 7.97
N LEU A 161 9.40 -3.55 8.11
CA LEU A 161 8.45 -3.49 6.99
C LEU A 161 8.88 -2.52 5.88
N VAL A 162 9.52 -1.40 6.24
CA VAL A 162 10.08 -0.45 5.26
C VAL A 162 11.27 -1.07 4.52
N ALA A 163 12.13 -1.81 5.21
CA ALA A 163 13.22 -2.54 4.58
C ALA A 163 12.68 -3.61 3.60
N GLU A 164 11.62 -4.32 3.99
CA GLU A 164 10.96 -5.31 3.14
C GLU A 164 10.29 -4.68 1.92
N GLU A 165 9.66 -3.50 2.07
CA GLU A 165 9.11 -2.75 0.94
C GLU A 165 10.20 -2.42 -0.10
N ALA A 166 11.38 -1.99 0.35
CA ALA A 166 12.51 -1.72 -0.53
C ALA A 166 13.01 -3.00 -1.25
N ARG A 167 13.08 -4.13 -0.54
CA ARG A 167 13.44 -5.43 -1.13
C ARG A 167 12.43 -5.88 -2.19
N LEU A 168 11.13 -5.73 -1.91
CA LEU A 168 10.06 -6.09 -2.83
C LEU A 168 10.06 -5.21 -4.10
N LYS A 169 10.35 -3.91 -3.96
CA LYS A 169 10.53 -3.00 -5.10
C LYS A 169 11.61 -3.50 -6.06
N LEU A 170 12.78 -3.87 -5.54
CA LEU A 170 13.87 -4.43 -6.36
C LEU A 170 13.47 -5.74 -7.06
N ARG A 171 12.87 -6.67 -6.32
CA ARG A 171 12.39 -7.95 -6.88
C ARG A 171 11.38 -7.73 -8.00
N ASN A 172 10.44 -6.79 -7.84
CA ASN A 172 9.43 -6.49 -8.84
C ASN A 172 10.05 -5.86 -10.10
N MET A 173 11.06 -5.00 -9.95
CA MET A 173 11.81 -4.45 -11.08
C MET A 173 12.52 -5.55 -11.88
N ASP A 174 13.17 -6.49 -11.21
CA ASP A 174 13.87 -7.59 -11.89
C ASP A 174 12.92 -8.56 -12.58
N MET A 175 11.80 -8.90 -11.94
CA MET A 175 10.73 -9.70 -12.57
C MET A 175 10.16 -9.00 -13.82
N THR A 176 9.98 -7.68 -13.77
CA THR A 176 9.50 -6.89 -14.92
C THR A 176 10.50 -6.93 -16.08
N LYS A 177 11.81 -6.81 -15.79
CA LYS A 177 12.87 -6.94 -16.80
C LYS A 177 12.89 -8.34 -17.42
N GLU A 178 12.74 -9.38 -16.63
CA GLU A 178 12.68 -10.76 -17.11
C GLU A 178 11.48 -11.01 -18.04
N ILE A 179 10.29 -10.53 -17.66
CA ILE A 179 9.09 -10.63 -18.49
C ILE A 179 9.27 -9.89 -19.82
N ALA A 180 9.88 -8.70 -19.80
CA ALA A 180 10.18 -7.95 -21.01
C ALA A 180 11.20 -8.69 -21.91
N ALA A 181 12.25 -9.27 -21.33
CA ALA A 181 13.24 -10.05 -22.06
C ALA A 181 12.64 -11.34 -22.66
N GLN A 182 11.73 -12.01 -21.95
CA GLN A 182 11.01 -13.18 -22.48
C GLN A 182 10.07 -12.78 -23.62
N SER A 183 9.34 -11.68 -23.47
CA SER A 183 8.43 -11.16 -24.50
C SER A 183 9.18 -10.84 -25.79
N THR A 184 10.30 -10.12 -25.72
CA THR A 184 11.15 -9.82 -26.88
C THR A 184 11.73 -11.10 -27.51
N ARG A 185 12.12 -12.10 -26.71
CA ARG A 185 12.58 -13.41 -27.22
C ARG A 185 11.47 -14.18 -27.94
N MET A 186 10.23 -14.13 -27.43
CA MET A 186 9.07 -14.74 -28.11
C MET A 186 8.71 -14.00 -29.40
N GLU A 187 8.78 -12.67 -29.42
CA GLU A 187 8.60 -11.83 -30.61
C GLU A 187 9.64 -12.16 -31.68
N SER A 188 10.91 -12.31 -31.27
CA SER A 188 12.02 -12.72 -32.14
C SER A 188 11.80 -14.11 -32.74
N LYS A 189 11.32 -15.07 -31.93
CA LYS A 189 10.97 -16.42 -32.40
C LYS A 189 9.78 -16.41 -33.37
N LYS A 190 8.76 -15.57 -33.14
CA LYS A 190 7.64 -15.36 -34.08
C LYS A 190 8.12 -14.75 -35.40
N ARG A 191 9.05 -13.79 -35.37
CA ARG A 191 9.66 -13.25 -36.60
C ARG A 191 10.54 -14.26 -37.34
N SER A 192 11.03 -15.29 -36.65
CA SER A 192 11.77 -16.42 -37.25
C SER A 192 10.89 -17.57 -37.78
N ILE A 193 9.57 -17.38 -37.95
CA ILE A 193 8.71 -18.37 -38.60
C ILE A 193 9.39 -18.80 -39.91
N LYS A 194 9.74 -20.09 -39.98
CA LYS A 194 10.57 -20.64 -41.04
C LYS A 194 9.83 -20.51 -42.36
N THR A 195 10.38 -19.74 -43.28
CA THR A 195 9.92 -19.71 -44.66
C THR A 195 10.15 -21.07 -45.32
N CYS A 196 9.35 -21.39 -46.32
CA CYS A 196 9.52 -22.59 -47.11
C CYS A 196 10.93 -22.63 -47.73
N TYR A 197 11.74 -23.63 -47.39
CA TYR A 197 13.10 -23.76 -47.93
C TYR A 197 13.16 -23.99 -49.46
N GLN A 198 12.03 -24.27 -50.12
CA GLN A 198 11.97 -24.44 -51.58
C GLN A 198 11.56 -23.15 -52.30
N CYS A 199 10.43 -22.54 -51.93
CA CYS A 199 9.88 -21.35 -52.61
C CYS A 199 10.03 -20.05 -51.81
N LYS A 200 10.63 -20.10 -50.62
CA LYS A 200 10.89 -18.98 -49.69
C LYS A 200 9.65 -18.23 -49.18
N SER A 201 8.43 -18.74 -49.40
CA SER A 201 7.20 -18.16 -48.83
C SER A 201 7.13 -18.34 -47.30
N PRO A 202 6.68 -17.31 -46.54
CA PRO A 202 6.49 -17.40 -45.09
C PRO A 202 5.23 -18.16 -44.66
N ASP A 203 4.32 -18.47 -45.58
CA ASP A 203 2.98 -18.99 -45.25
C ASP A 203 2.96 -20.50 -44.97
N HIS A 204 4.03 -21.23 -45.33
CA HIS A 204 4.09 -22.68 -45.19
C HIS A 204 5.53 -23.21 -45.10
N LEU A 205 5.68 -24.43 -44.58
CA LEU A 205 6.97 -25.15 -44.51
C LEU A 205 7.20 -26.02 -45.75
N LYS A 206 8.47 -26.39 -46.03
CA LYS A 206 8.86 -27.21 -47.20
C LYS A 206 7.98 -28.46 -47.41
N ASN A 207 7.57 -29.13 -46.33
CA ASN A 207 6.77 -30.36 -46.42
C ASN A 207 5.37 -30.14 -46.99
N ASN A 208 4.82 -28.93 -46.84
CA ASN A 208 3.50 -28.55 -47.34
C ASN A 208 3.62 -27.58 -48.53
N CYS A 209 4.77 -27.56 -49.22
CA CYS A 209 5.01 -26.63 -50.31
C CYS A 209 4.20 -27.01 -51.56
N PRO A 210 3.26 -26.17 -52.03
CA PRO A 210 2.42 -26.47 -53.20
C PRO A 210 3.25 -26.74 -54.46
N GLU A 211 4.39 -26.04 -54.63
CA GLU A 211 5.28 -26.25 -55.77
C GLU A 211 5.97 -27.63 -55.75
N LEU A 212 6.27 -28.18 -54.57
CA LEU A 212 6.82 -29.53 -54.44
C LEU A 212 5.76 -30.60 -54.70
N THR A 213 4.52 -30.35 -54.27
CA THR A 213 3.39 -31.24 -54.55
C THR A 213 3.14 -31.32 -56.06
N LEU A 214 3.13 -30.17 -56.73
CA LEU A 214 2.97 -30.07 -58.19
C LEU A 214 4.13 -30.75 -58.94
N ARG A 215 5.38 -30.53 -58.54
CA ARG A 215 6.55 -31.21 -59.13
C ARG A 215 6.55 -32.72 -58.94
N ARG A 216 6.04 -33.24 -57.80
CA ARG A 216 5.89 -34.69 -57.60
C ARG A 216 4.81 -35.28 -58.50
N THR A 217 3.69 -34.59 -58.69
CA THR A 217 2.65 -35.04 -59.62
C THR A 217 3.07 -35.01 -61.08
N THR A 218 3.87 -34.02 -61.51
CA THR A 218 4.39 -33.98 -62.89
C THR A 218 5.42 -35.09 -63.16
N MET A 219 6.26 -35.42 -62.17
CA MET A 219 7.21 -36.55 -62.23
C MET A 219 6.53 -37.93 -62.16
N ASN A 220 5.42 -38.07 -61.42
CA ASN A 220 4.68 -39.33 -61.35
C ASN A 220 3.80 -39.58 -62.60
N ASN A 221 3.39 -38.52 -63.31
CA ASN A 221 2.60 -38.66 -64.54
C ASN A 221 3.45 -39.02 -65.78
N SER A 222 4.78 -38.90 -65.73
CA SER A 222 5.67 -39.29 -66.84
C SER A 222 5.97 -40.80 -66.91
N TYR A 223 5.46 -41.62 -65.98
CA TYR A 223 5.69 -43.08 -65.92
C TYR A 223 4.42 -43.96 -66.05
N ARG A 224 3.27 -43.41 -66.44
CA ARG A 224 2.10 -44.24 -66.77
C ARG A 224 1.97 -44.45 -68.27
N SER A 225 2.53 -45.56 -68.76
CA SER A 225 2.08 -46.20 -70.01
C SER A 225 0.80 -47.01 -69.79
N PRO A 226 -0.13 -47.08 -70.76
CA PRO A 226 -1.39 -47.81 -70.61
C PRO A 226 -1.15 -49.32 -70.76
N ARG A 227 -1.65 -50.16 -69.84
CA ARG A 227 -1.69 -51.62 -70.07
C ARG A 227 -3.10 -52.19 -69.92
N HIS A 228 -3.51 -52.72 -71.08
CA HIS A 228 -4.56 -53.63 -71.46
C HIS A 228 -5.30 -54.46 -70.39
N HIS A 229 -6.61 -54.54 -70.65
CA HIS A 229 -7.54 -55.56 -70.18
C HIS A 229 -6.98 -56.98 -70.22
N PHE A 230 -7.18 -57.72 -69.12
CA PHE A 230 -7.26 -59.18 -69.14
C PHE A 230 -8.32 -59.63 -68.13
N THR A 231 -9.30 -60.41 -68.60
CA THR A 231 -10.18 -61.24 -67.77
C THR A 231 -9.65 -62.68 -67.86
N PRO A 232 -9.78 -63.53 -66.83
CA PRO A 232 -10.92 -64.48 -66.87
C PRO A 232 -11.42 -65.09 -65.53
N ARG A 233 -12.69 -65.55 -65.62
CA ARG A 233 -13.37 -66.76 -65.07
C ARG A 233 -13.17 -67.24 -63.61
N ASN A 234 -14.16 -66.88 -62.79
CA ASN A 234 -15.21 -67.74 -62.19
C ASN A 234 -14.90 -69.22 -61.84
N VAL A 235 -14.91 -69.55 -60.53
CA VAL A 235 -15.44 -70.82 -59.98
C VAL A 235 -16.20 -70.52 -58.68
N LYS A 236 -17.38 -71.15 -58.58
CA LYS A 236 -18.45 -70.97 -57.59
C LYS A 236 -18.16 -71.59 -56.21
N GLY A 237 -18.82 -71.04 -55.19
CA GLY A 237 -19.15 -71.71 -53.92
C GLY A 237 -19.38 -70.69 -52.79
N SER A 238 -20.54 -70.04 -52.68
CA SER A 238 -21.66 -70.38 -51.77
C SER A 238 -21.24 -70.63 -50.31
N TYR A 239 -21.78 -70.01 -49.25
CA TYR A 239 -22.94 -69.16 -49.00
C TYR A 239 -22.78 -68.62 -47.55
N GLN A 240 -23.15 -67.35 -47.31
CA GLN A 240 -23.90 -66.78 -46.15
C GLN A 240 -23.51 -67.10 -44.69
N HIS A 241 -23.75 -66.30 -43.65
CA HIS A 241 -24.22 -64.93 -43.40
C HIS A 241 -23.97 -64.71 -41.88
N GLY A 242 -23.85 -63.46 -41.43
CA GLY A 242 -23.83 -63.20 -39.99
C GLY A 242 -23.66 -61.72 -39.65
N LYS A 243 -24.73 -60.95 -39.83
CA LYS A 243 -24.85 -59.57 -39.34
C LYS A 243 -25.17 -59.57 -37.84
N ARG A 244 -24.70 -58.49 -37.18
CA ARG A 244 -25.26 -57.78 -36.00
C ARG A 244 -25.18 -58.49 -34.65
N CYS A 245 -24.63 -57.79 -33.65
CA CYS A 245 -25.31 -56.68 -32.98
C CYS A 245 -24.36 -55.48 -32.90
#